data_AF-A0A0G1UBB7-F1
#
_entry.id   AF-A0A0G1UBB7-F1
#
_cell.length_a   1.000
_cell.length_b   1.000
_cell.length_c   1.000
_cell.angle_alpha   90.00
_cell.angle_beta   90.00
_cell.angle_gamma   90.00
#
_symmetry.space_group_name_H-M   'P 1'
#
loop_
_entity.id
_entity.type
_entity.pdbx_description
1 polymer ?
#
loop_
_entity_poly.entity_id
_entity_poly.type
_entity_poly.pdbx_seq_one_letter_code
_entity_poly.pdbx_strand_id
1 'polypeptide(L)'
;MESKKETVCIIGLGYVGLPLAVQCALKGYEVFGLENDEGKIEKINSGKSPIKEEFLEQNLPNVKVVATKDPSVIAKSDIVIVCVPTPVDESYFPDLGPVKGATKTIVENINKGQLGLRGSCRAYFRRGRI
;
A
#
# COMPACT_ATOMS: atom_id res chain seq x y z
N MET A 1 -23.83 4.01 -16.60
CA MET A 1 -23.44 3.30 -15.37
C MET A 1 -21.95 3.48 -15.19
N GLU A 2 -21.55 4.28 -14.22
CA GLU A 2 -20.14 4.56 -13.94
C GLU A 2 -19.59 3.36 -13.15
N SER A 3 -18.70 2.60 -13.78
CA SER A 3 -18.04 1.46 -13.14
C SER A 3 -17.15 1.99 -12.01
N LYS A 4 -17.52 1.69 -10.75
CA LYS A 4 -16.73 2.04 -9.56
C LYS A 4 -15.30 1.51 -9.75
N LYS A 5 -14.31 2.41 -9.69
CA LYS A 5 -12.89 2.01 -9.64
C LYS A 5 -12.66 1.26 -8.35
N GLU A 6 -12.05 0.08 -8.43
CA GLU A 6 -11.63 -0.66 -7.24
C GLU A 6 -10.55 0.14 -6.50
N THR A 7 -10.68 0.20 -5.18
CA THR A 7 -9.80 1.01 -4.32
C THR A 7 -8.76 0.12 -3.64
N VAL A 8 -7.50 0.53 -3.64
CA VAL A 8 -6.38 -0.21 -3.04
C VAL A 8 -5.69 0.67 -1.99
N CYS A 9 -5.49 0.13 -0.79
CA CYS A 9 -4.63 0.70 0.24
C CYS A 9 -3.31 -0.07 0.31
N ILE A 10 -2.19 0.64 0.25
CA ILE A 10 -0.85 0.07 0.42
C ILE A 10 -0.25 0.63 1.71
N ILE A 11 0.10 -0.27 2.64
CA ILE A 11 0.70 0.08 3.92
C ILE A 11 2.21 -0.01 3.80
N GLY A 12 2.89 1.13 3.95
CA GLY A 12 4.33 1.30 3.77
C GLY A 12 4.66 1.69 2.33
N LEU A 13 4.99 2.96 2.09
CA LEU A 13 5.40 3.51 0.79
C LEU A 13 6.92 3.56 0.66
N GLY A 14 7.54 2.43 1.00
CA GLY A 14 8.97 2.20 0.84
C GLY A 14 9.33 1.70 -0.56
N TYR A 15 10.52 1.11 -0.67
CA TYR A 15 11.08 0.59 -1.92
C TYR A 15 10.16 -0.39 -2.67
N VAL A 16 9.37 -1.19 -1.94
CA VAL A 16 8.41 -2.13 -2.57
C VAL A 16 7.03 -1.49 -2.75
N GLY A 17 6.55 -0.79 -1.73
CA GLY A 17 5.16 -0.32 -1.71
C GLY A 17 4.88 0.85 -2.64
N LEU A 18 5.84 1.77 -2.83
CA LEU A 18 5.62 2.92 -3.72
C LEU A 18 5.58 2.53 -5.20
N PRO A 19 6.50 1.69 -5.74
CA PRO A 19 6.36 1.19 -7.11
C PRO A 19 5.05 0.42 -7.33
N LEU A 20 4.62 -0.36 -6.34
CA LEU A 20 3.34 -1.05 -6.40
C LEU A 20 2.15 -0.08 -6.44
N ALA A 21 2.18 0.98 -5.63
CA ALA A 21 1.15 2.03 -5.61
C ALA A 21 1.03 2.73 -6.96
N VAL A 22 2.18 3.09 -7.55
CA VAL A 22 2.23 3.69 -8.89
C VAL A 22 1.68 2.72 -9.94
N GLN A 23 2.06 1.45 -9.89
CA GLN A 23 1.57 0.45 -10.84
C GLN A 23 0.06 0.22 -10.72
N CYS A 24 -0.49 0.18 -9.50
CA CYS A 24 -1.93 0.12 -9.27
C CYS A 24 -2.63 1.36 -9.87
N ALA A 25 -2.09 2.55 -9.65
CA ALA A 25 -2.68 3.78 -10.19
C ALA A 25 -2.64 3.80 -11.73
N LEU A 26 -1.54 3.35 -12.36
CA LEU A 26 -1.42 3.20 -13.81
C LEU A 26 -2.43 2.21 -14.40
N LYS A 27 -2.81 1.17 -13.63
CA LYS A 27 -3.84 0.20 -14.02
C LYS A 27 -5.27 0.72 -13.79
N GLY A 28 -5.43 1.94 -13.27
CA GLY A 28 -6.71 2.61 -13.12
C GLY A 28 -7.40 2.41 -11.77
N TYR A 29 -6.73 1.81 -10.78
CA TYR A 29 -7.24 1.71 -9.41
C TYR A 29 -7.18 3.07 -8.71
N GLU A 30 -8.06 3.29 -7.74
CA GLU A 30 -7.91 4.39 -6.79
C GLU A 30 -6.94 3.94 -5.68
N VAL A 31 -5.86 4.70 -5.47
CA VAL A 31 -4.76 4.26 -4.59
C VAL A 31 -4.58 5.18 -3.39
N PHE A 32 -4.69 4.59 -2.21
CA PHE A 32 -4.29 5.16 -0.93
C PHE A 32 -2.98 4.53 -0.46
N GLY A 33 -2.07 5.35 0.05
CA GLY A 33 -0.84 4.89 0.65
C GLY A 33 -0.81 5.27 2.13
N LEU A 34 -0.73 4.29 3.04
CA LEU A 34 -0.55 4.54 4.46
C LEU A 34 0.95 4.54 4.76
N GLU A 35 1.49 5.68 5.13
CA GLU A 35 2.91 5.89 5.43
C GLU A 35 3.03 6.67 6.75
N ASN A 36 4.11 6.47 7.52
CA ASN A 36 4.28 7.15 8.81
C ASN A 36 5.23 8.36 8.71
N ASP A 37 6.12 8.35 7.72
CA ASP A 37 7.06 9.42 7.42
C ASP A 37 6.37 10.57 6.67
N GLU A 38 6.18 11.71 7.36
CA GLU A 38 5.52 12.91 6.81
C GLU A 38 6.27 13.50 5.62
N GLY A 39 7.60 13.46 5.64
CA GLY A 39 8.42 13.96 4.54
C GLY A 39 8.26 13.13 3.26
N LYS A 40 8.04 11.82 3.39
CA LYS A 40 7.67 10.98 2.24
C LYS A 40 6.26 11.28 1.75
N ILE A 41 5.31 11.45 2.66
CA ILE A 41 3.92 11.76 2.30
C ILE A 41 3.83 13.03 1.47
N GLU A 42 4.46 14.11 1.92
CA GLU A 42 4.45 15.40 1.20
C GLU A 42 5.08 15.28 -0.19
N LYS A 43 6.21 14.57 -0.31
CA LYS A 43 6.86 14.31 -1.61
C LYS A 43 5.93 13.53 -2.54
N ILE A 44 5.36 12.43 -2.07
CA ILE A 44 4.49 11.57 -2.88
C ILE A 44 3.24 12.33 -3.33
N ASN A 45 2.59 13.06 -2.43
CA ASN A 45 1.40 13.86 -2.75
C ASN A 45 1.70 15.04 -3.70
N SER A 46 2.95 15.52 -3.74
CA SER A 46 3.40 16.52 -4.72
C SER A 46 3.89 15.89 -6.03
N GLY A 47 3.69 14.58 -6.25
CA GLY A 47 4.11 13.86 -7.45
C GLY A 47 5.62 13.60 -7.52
N LYS A 48 6.36 13.81 -6.44
CA LYS A 48 7.82 13.63 -6.39
C LYS A 48 8.16 12.33 -5.66
N SER A 49 9.03 11.52 -6.28
CA SER A 49 9.46 10.29 -5.64
C SER A 49 10.45 10.57 -4.49
N PRO A 50 10.23 10.00 -3.28
CA PRO A 50 11.23 9.99 -2.22
C PRO A 50 12.36 8.97 -2.48
N ILE A 51 12.22 8.10 -3.48
CA ILE A 51 13.16 7.03 -3.84
C ILE A 51 13.71 7.32 -5.25
N LYS A 52 15.04 7.27 -5.39
CA LYS A 52 15.71 7.45 -6.68
C LYS A 52 15.61 6.15 -7.49
N GLU A 53 14.57 6.06 -8.29
CA GLU A 53 14.33 4.96 -9.21
C GLU A 53 13.65 5.52 -10.47
N GLU A 54 14.20 5.18 -11.63
CA GLU A 54 13.76 5.72 -12.92
C GLU A 54 12.25 5.52 -13.15
N PHE A 55 11.74 4.33 -12.81
CA PHE A 55 10.31 4.03 -12.91
C PHE A 55 9.45 5.01 -12.10
N LEU A 56 9.85 5.33 -10.87
CA LEU A 56 9.08 6.22 -10.00
C LEU A 56 9.16 7.68 -10.44
N GLU A 57 10.35 8.13 -10.84
CA GLU A 57 10.56 9.50 -11.31
C GLU A 57 9.76 9.79 -12.59
N GLN A 58 9.62 8.79 -13.46
CA GLN A 58 8.83 8.91 -14.70
C GLN A 58 7.32 8.78 -14.48
N ASN A 59 6.88 7.89 -13.58
CA ASN A 59 5.46 7.52 -13.51
C ASN A 59 4.69 8.21 -12.38
N LEU A 60 5.32 8.47 -11.22
CA LEU A 60 4.63 9.07 -10.08
C LEU A 60 4.00 10.45 -10.37
N PRO A 61 4.65 11.37 -11.14
CA PRO A 61 4.03 12.64 -11.51
C PRO A 61 2.77 12.50 -12.38
N ASN A 62 2.62 11.35 -13.05
CA ASN A 62 1.57 11.09 -14.04
C ASN A 62 0.37 10.33 -13.45
N VAL A 63 0.42 9.97 -12.17
CA VAL A 63 -0.63 9.21 -11.50
C VAL A 63 -1.07 9.87 -10.20
N LYS A 64 -2.25 9.50 -9.72
CA LYS A 64 -2.76 9.95 -8.43
C LYS A 64 -2.59 8.85 -7.38
N VAL A 65 -1.66 9.07 -6.46
CA VAL A 65 -1.49 8.27 -5.23
C VAL A 65 -1.74 9.20 -4.06
N VAL A 66 -2.69 8.85 -3.18
CA VAL A 66 -3.00 9.64 -1.99
C VAL A 66 -2.26 9.04 -0.80
N ALA A 67 -1.11 9.63 -0.45
CA ALA A 67 -0.35 9.25 0.73
C ALA A 67 -0.92 9.94 1.99
N THR A 68 -1.08 9.19 3.08
CA THR A 68 -1.63 9.69 4.35
C THR A 68 -1.10 8.91 5.55
N LYS A 69 -1.23 9.50 6.75
CA LYS A 69 -1.04 8.81 8.05
C LYS A 69 -2.36 8.30 8.63
N ASP A 70 -3.49 8.71 8.06
CA ASP A 70 -4.82 8.38 8.57
C ASP A 70 -5.18 6.91 8.21
N PRO A 71 -5.30 6.00 9.19
CA PRO A 71 -5.65 4.61 8.92
C PRO A 71 -7.10 4.42 8.43
N SER A 72 -7.95 5.46 8.47
CA SER A 72 -9.34 5.38 7.98
C SER A 72 -9.45 4.98 6.50
N VAL A 73 -8.37 5.15 5.72
CA VAL A 73 -8.29 4.72 4.31
C VAL A 73 -8.35 3.20 4.14
N ILE A 74 -8.00 2.43 5.17
CA ILE A 74 -8.12 0.96 5.17
C ILE A 74 -9.59 0.58 5.01
N ALA A 75 -10.47 1.19 5.81
CA ALA A 75 -11.92 0.94 5.78
C ALA A 75 -12.59 1.32 4.46
N LYS A 76 -11.97 2.24 3.70
CA LYS A 76 -12.45 2.75 2.40
C LYS A 76 -11.97 1.92 1.21
N SER A 77 -11.01 1.00 1.41
CA SER A 77 -10.33 0.30 0.32
C SER A 77 -10.89 -1.10 0.10
N ASP A 78 -11.09 -1.52 -1.15
CA ASP A 78 -11.53 -2.89 -1.46
C ASP A 78 -10.39 -3.91 -1.24
N ILE A 79 -9.14 -3.48 -1.41
CA ILE A 79 -7.92 -4.28 -1.28
C ILE A 79 -6.94 -3.57 -0.33
N VAL A 80 -6.30 -4.31 0.57
CA VAL A 80 -5.23 -3.80 1.45
C VAL A 80 -3.98 -4.65 1.27
N ILE A 81 -2.87 -4.01 0.95
CA ILE A 81 -1.57 -4.64 0.71
C ILE A 81 -0.57 -4.13 1.74
N VAL A 82 0.15 -5.03 2.39
CA VAL A 82 1.15 -4.69 3.41
C VAL A 82 2.54 -4.82 2.81
N CYS A 83 3.27 -3.70 2.76
CA CYS A 83 4.63 -3.57 2.26
C CYS A 83 5.57 -2.98 3.33
N VAL A 84 5.41 -3.43 4.58
CA VAL A 84 6.31 -3.06 5.69
C VAL A 84 7.59 -3.89 5.64
N PRO A 85 8.76 -3.33 6.02
CA PRO A 85 9.99 -4.08 6.05
C PRO A 85 9.86 -5.26 7.02
N THR A 86 10.25 -6.45 6.57
CA THR A 86 10.47 -7.64 7.41
C THR A 86 11.97 -7.81 7.57
N PRO A 87 12.64 -7.03 8.44
CA PRO A 87 14.06 -7.22 8.68
C PRO A 87 14.28 -8.66 9.17
N VAL A 88 15.31 -9.31 8.65
CA VAL A 88 15.79 -10.60 9.17
C VAL A 88 16.88 -10.32 10.18
N ASP A 89 16.87 -11.01 11.32
CA ASP A 89 17.95 -10.92 12.29
C ASP A 89 19.23 -11.61 11.76
N GLU A 90 20.36 -11.47 12.48
CA GLU A 90 21.65 -12.08 12.11
C GLU A 90 21.59 -13.63 12.00
N SER A 91 20.51 -14.24 12.49
CA SER A 91 20.25 -15.69 12.42
C SER A 91 19.31 -16.07 11.27
N TYR A 92 19.04 -15.16 10.32
CA TYR A 92 18.10 -15.33 9.20
C TYR A 92 16.64 -15.55 9.64
N PHE A 93 16.28 -15.26 10.89
CA PHE A 93 14.89 -15.29 11.32
C PHE A 93 14.20 -13.96 10.99
N PRO A 94 13.04 -13.99 10.32
CA PRO A 94 12.30 -12.78 10.04
C PRO A 94 11.74 -12.18 11.34
N ASP A 95 12.09 -10.94 11.64
CA ASP A 95 11.40 -10.15 12.66
C ASP A 95 9.99 -9.80 12.15
N LEU A 96 9.00 -10.43 12.78
CA LEU A 96 7.59 -10.26 12.45
C LEU A 96 6.96 -9.05 13.14
N GLY A 97 7.70 -8.27 13.94
CA GLY A 97 7.19 -7.09 14.66
C GLY A 97 6.44 -6.10 13.77
N PRO A 98 7.03 -5.63 12.65
CA PRO A 98 6.36 -4.73 11.71
C PRO A 98 5.09 -5.33 11.08
N VAL A 99 5.12 -6.63 10.77
CA VAL A 99 3.96 -7.35 10.22
C VAL A 99 2.85 -7.48 11.26
N LYS A 100 3.17 -7.76 12.52
CA LYS A 100 2.20 -7.81 13.63
C LYS A 100 1.55 -6.43 13.84
N GLY A 101 2.33 -5.35 13.82
CA GLY A 101 1.83 -3.97 13.91
C GLY A 101 0.86 -3.64 12.78
N ALA A 102 1.27 -3.87 11.53
CA ALA A 102 0.41 -3.66 10.36
C ALA A 102 -0.86 -4.52 10.41
N THR A 103 -0.74 -5.78 10.82
CA THR A 103 -1.91 -6.69 10.98
C THR A 103 -2.87 -6.16 12.04
N LYS A 104 -2.38 -5.66 13.17
CA LYS A 104 -3.21 -5.06 14.23
C LYS A 104 -3.98 -3.84 13.70
N THR A 105 -3.29 -2.92 13.02
CA THR A 105 -3.92 -1.73 12.40
C THR A 105 -4.99 -2.14 11.38
N ILE A 106 -4.75 -3.18 10.59
CA ILE A 106 -5.75 -3.71 9.66
C ILE A 106 -6.96 -4.24 10.42
N VAL A 107 -6.76 -5.14 11.38
CA VAL A 107 -7.87 -5.77 12.13
C VAL A 107 -8.73 -4.74 12.86
N GLU A 108 -8.14 -3.67 13.37
CA GLU A 108 -8.86 -2.58 14.06
C GLU A 108 -9.68 -1.69 13.11
N ASN A 109 -9.37 -1.68 11.81
CA ASN A 109 -9.97 -0.77 10.83
C ASN A 109 -10.65 -1.50 9.66
N ILE A 110 -10.81 -2.83 9.75
CA ILE A 110 -11.42 -3.66 8.71
C ILE A 110 -12.94 -3.71 8.87
N ASN A 111 -13.67 -3.47 7.79
CA ASN A 111 -15.10 -3.69 7.67
C ASN A 111 -15.42 -5.14 7.26
N LYS A 112 -16.61 -5.63 7.63
CA LYS A 112 -17.09 -6.96 7.23
C LYS A 112 -17.04 -7.11 5.70
N GLY A 113 -16.28 -8.10 5.21
CA GLY A 113 -16.16 -8.42 3.78
C GLY A 113 -14.87 -7.91 3.09
N GLN A 114 -13.90 -7.41 3.86
CA GLN A 114 -12.54 -7.09 3.41
C GLN A 114 -11.56 -8.23 3.74
N LEU A 115 -10.55 -8.44 2.88
CA LEU A 115 -9.55 -9.52 2.99
C LEU A 115 -8.21 -8.96 3.49
N GLY A 116 -7.63 -9.56 4.54
CA GLY A 116 -6.28 -9.25 5.02
C GLY A 116 -5.24 -10.23 4.47
N LEU A 117 -4.23 -9.73 3.75
CA LEU A 117 -3.12 -10.51 3.19
C LEU A 117 -1.89 -10.47 4.11
N ARG A 118 -1.27 -11.63 4.38
CA ARG A 118 -0.01 -11.75 5.12
C ARG A 118 0.98 -12.54 4.27
N GLY A 119 2.04 -11.91 3.78
CA GLY A 119 3.12 -12.62 3.07
C GLY A 119 4.08 -11.71 2.29
N SER A 120 5.38 -11.92 2.50
CA SER A 120 6.47 -11.38 1.69
C SER A 120 6.29 -11.75 0.21
N CYS A 121 6.14 -10.74 -0.64
CA CYS A 121 6.15 -10.83 -2.11
C CYS A 121 5.49 -12.08 -2.75
N ARG A 122 4.15 -12.07 -2.86
CA ARG A 122 3.40 -12.67 -4.00
C ARG A 122 1.94 -12.20 -3.95
N ALA A 123 1.53 -11.40 -4.93
CA ALA A 123 0.19 -10.85 -5.07
C ALA A 123 -0.71 -11.80 -5.87
N TYR A 124 -1.87 -12.21 -5.35
CA TYR A 124 -3.07 -12.63 -6.09
C TYR A 124 -4.26 -12.76 -5.12
N PHE A 125 -5.44 -12.23 -5.46
CA PHE A 125 -6.74 -12.94 -5.57
C PHE A 125 -7.90 -11.96 -5.80
N ARG A 126 -8.80 -12.35 -6.72
CA ARG A 126 -9.96 -11.63 -7.26
C ARG A 126 -11.21 -12.09 -6.52
N ARG A 127 -12.12 -11.17 -6.16
CA ARG A 127 -13.43 -11.51 -5.58
C ARG A 127 -14.24 -12.30 -6.62
N GLY A 128 -14.47 -13.59 -6.35
CA GLY A 128 -15.44 -14.40 -7.10
C GLY A 128 -16.85 -13.90 -6.79
N ARG A 129 -17.62 -13.61 -7.85
CA ARG A 129 -19.08 -13.56 -7.76
C ARG A 129 -19.57 -15.00 -7.62
N ILE A 130 -20.27 -15.30 -6.53
CA ILE A 130 -21.33 -16.30 -6.48
C ILE A 130 -22.51 -15.63 -5.79
#